data_AF-A0A656JWM8-F1
#
_entry.id   AF-A0A656JWM8-F1
#
_cell.length_a   1.000
_cell.length_b   1.000
_cell.length_c   1.000
_cell.angle_alpha   90.00
_cell.angle_beta   90.00
_cell.angle_gamma   90.00
#
_symmetry.space_group_name_H-M   'P 1'
#
loop_
_entity.id
_entity.type
_entity.pdbx_description
1 polymer ?
#
loop_
_entity_poly.entity_id
_entity_poly.type
_entity_poly.pdbx_seq_one_letter_code
_entity_poly.pdbx_strand_id
1 'polypeptide(L)'
;MKHKENSILWGVYFGFNESAISMLNYRQLHYFWVVAKTGSIVRACEQLNLTAQTVSGQISLLEAALGVDLFQRVGRRLEMTE
;
A
#
# COMPACT_ATOMS: atom_id res chain seq x y z
N MET A 1 4.86 41.05 5.98
CA MET A 1 5.87 40.55 5.03
C MET A 1 6.72 39.50 5.73
N LYS A 2 6.70 38.27 5.20
CA LYS A 2 7.49 37.04 5.51
C LYS A 2 6.55 35.84 5.66
N HIS A 3 6.96 34.70 5.09
CA HIS A 3 6.30 33.38 5.05
C HIS A 3 5.57 32.96 3.77
N LYS A 4 6.17 33.16 2.59
CA LYS A 4 5.82 32.35 1.40
C LYS A 4 6.98 31.74 0.61
N GLU A 5 8.24 31.89 1.06
CA GLU A 5 9.41 31.54 0.23
C GLU A 5 10.12 30.22 0.56
N ASN A 6 9.57 29.37 1.46
CA ASN A 6 10.24 28.12 1.85
C ASN A 6 9.54 26.82 1.44
N SER A 7 8.53 26.88 0.58
CA SER A 7 7.77 25.67 0.21
C SER A 7 8.48 24.77 -0.81
N ILE A 8 9.45 25.29 -1.58
CA ILE A 8 10.06 24.57 -2.71
C ILE A 8 11.27 23.73 -2.26
N LEU A 9 11.98 24.16 -1.20
CA LEU A 9 13.17 23.45 -0.71
C LEU A 9 12.82 22.20 0.12
N TRP A 10 11.65 22.15 0.77
CA TRP A 10 11.20 20.97 1.50
C TRP A 10 10.83 19.79 0.59
N GLY A 11 10.29 20.06 -0.61
CA GLY A 11 9.93 19.00 -1.56
C GLY A 11 11.13 18.22 -2.11
N VAL A 12 12.29 18.89 -2.27
CA VAL A 12 13.51 18.26 -2.80
C VAL A 12 14.31 17.53 -1.71
N TYR A 13 14.30 18.04 -0.48
CA TYR A 13 15.02 17.40 0.65
C TYR A 13 14.27 16.20 1.26
N PHE A 14 12.94 16.15 1.14
CA PHE A 14 12.12 15.10 1.78
C PHE A 14 11.51 14.09 0.78
N GLY A 15 11.77 14.25 -0.53
CA GLY A 15 11.33 13.29 -1.55
C GLY A 15 9.81 13.08 -1.58
N PHE A 16 9.02 14.10 -1.25
CA PHE A 16 7.56 13.96 -1.23
C PHE A 16 7.00 14.27 -2.62
N ASN A 17 6.71 13.22 -3.38
CA ASN A 17 6.04 13.30 -4.66
C ASN A 17 4.55 13.67 -4.43
N GLU A 18 4.19 14.95 -4.60
CA GLU A 18 2.82 15.46 -4.44
C GLU A 18 1.82 14.85 -5.45
N SER A 19 2.32 14.13 -6.47
CA SER A 19 1.54 13.35 -7.44
C SER A 19 1.24 11.90 -7.00
N ALA A 20 1.76 11.43 -5.86
CA ALA A 20 1.53 10.06 -5.38
C ALA A 20 0.08 9.81 -4.90
N ILE A 21 -0.62 10.87 -4.47
CA ILE A 21 -1.96 10.73 -3.86
C ILE A 21 -3.06 10.39 -4.89
N SER A 22 -2.84 10.63 -6.19
CA SER A 22 -3.87 10.35 -7.21
C SER A 22 -3.76 8.97 -7.89
N MET A 23 -2.75 8.16 -7.54
CA MET A 23 -2.56 6.81 -8.10
C MET A 23 -2.99 5.68 -7.15
N LEU A 24 -3.58 6.02 -5.99
CA LEU A 24 -4.30 5.11 -5.08
C LEU A 24 -5.70 4.81 -5.63
N ASN A 25 -5.80 4.23 -6.83
CA ASN A 25 -7.10 3.95 -7.45
C ASN A 25 -7.12 2.57 -8.11
N TYR A 26 -8.03 1.72 -7.61
CA TYR A 26 -8.36 0.35 -8.05
C TYR A 26 -7.30 -0.74 -7.92
N ARG A 27 -6.03 -0.50 -8.28
CA ARG A 27 -4.99 -1.56 -8.30
C ARG A 27 -4.72 -2.16 -6.92
N GLN A 28 -4.65 -1.33 -5.88
CA GLN A 28 -4.41 -1.81 -4.52
C GLN A 28 -5.60 -2.58 -3.97
N LEU A 29 -6.82 -2.11 -4.25
CA LEU A 29 -8.04 -2.83 -3.88
C LEU A 29 -8.14 -4.17 -4.62
N HIS A 30 -7.73 -4.22 -5.88
CA HIS A 30 -7.64 -5.46 -6.64
C HIS A 30 -6.60 -6.41 -6.04
N TYR A 31 -5.40 -5.92 -5.65
CA TYR A 31 -4.39 -6.75 -4.98
C TYR A 31 -4.90 -7.29 -3.64
N PHE A 32 -5.52 -6.43 -2.84
CA PHE A 32 -6.20 -6.81 -1.61
C PHE A 32 -7.24 -7.90 -1.85
N TRP A 33 -8.13 -7.72 -2.83
CA TRP A 33 -9.17 -8.69 -3.17
C TRP A 33 -8.60 -10.04 -3.63
N VAL A 34 -7.55 -10.05 -4.46
CA VAL A 34 -6.89 -11.29 -4.87
C VAL A 34 -6.26 -11.98 -3.66
N VAL A 35 -5.58 -11.26 -2.77
CA VAL A 35 -4.96 -11.84 -1.56
C VAL A 35 -6.02 -12.38 -0.60
N ALA A 36 -7.13 -11.66 -0.42
CA ALA A 36 -8.27 -12.13 0.36
C ALA A 36 -8.88 -13.40 -0.24
N LYS A 37 -9.01 -13.46 -1.57
CA LYS A 37 -9.55 -14.62 -2.29
C LYS A 37 -8.63 -15.84 -2.23
N THR A 38 -7.30 -15.65 -2.26
CA THR A 38 -6.35 -16.76 -2.21
C THR A 38 -5.99 -17.19 -0.78
N GLY A 39 -6.23 -16.33 0.23
CA GLY A 39 -5.80 -16.52 1.62
C GLY A 39 -4.27 -16.64 1.77
N SER A 40 -3.52 -16.14 0.79
CA SER A 40 -2.07 -16.21 0.76
C SER A 40 -1.48 -15.15 -0.16
N ILE A 41 -0.61 -14.30 0.40
CA ILE A 41 0.17 -13.32 -0.39
C ILE A 41 0.98 -14.02 -1.47
N VAL A 42 1.59 -15.16 -1.17
CA VAL A 42 2.43 -15.89 -2.14
C VAL A 42 1.61 -16.34 -3.35
N ARG A 43 0.45 -16.97 -3.13
CA ARG A 43 -0.43 -17.37 -4.24
C ARG A 43 -1.03 -16.20 -5.00
N ALA A 44 -1.30 -15.09 -4.32
CA ALA A 44 -1.78 -13.88 -4.99
C ALA A 44 -0.68 -13.25 -5.86
N CYS A 45 0.58 -13.29 -5.42
CA CYS A 45 1.73 -12.83 -6.19
C CYS A 45 1.90 -13.64 -7.48
N GLU A 46 1.74 -14.96 -7.40
CA GLU A 46 1.74 -15.84 -8.59
C GLU A 46 0.61 -15.49 -9.56
N GLN A 47 -0.60 -15.21 -9.05
CA GLN A 47 -1.77 -14.83 -9.86
C GLN A 47 -1.62 -13.45 -10.52
N LEU A 48 -1.06 -12.49 -9.78
CA LEU A 48 -0.89 -11.10 -10.23
C LEU A 48 0.41 -10.89 -11.01
N ASN A 49 1.26 -11.91 -11.09
CA ASN A 49 2.60 -11.84 -11.66
C ASN A 49 3.44 -10.72 -11.02
N LEU A 50 3.30 -10.56 -9.70
CA LEU A 50 3.96 -9.55 -8.88
C LEU A 50 4.88 -10.20 -7.86
N THR A 51 5.82 -9.42 -7.31
CA THR A 51 6.65 -9.89 -6.20
C THR A 51 5.94 -9.72 -4.86
N ALA A 52 6.24 -10.60 -3.91
CA ALA A 52 5.73 -10.49 -2.53
C ALA A 52 6.11 -9.16 -1.87
N GLN A 53 7.28 -8.59 -2.21
CA GLN A 53 7.70 -7.26 -1.76
C GLN A 53 6.76 -6.17 -2.26
N THR A 54 6.39 -6.20 -3.55
CA THR A 54 5.46 -5.23 -4.13
C THR A 54 4.09 -5.35 -3.49
N VAL A 55 3.52 -6.56 -3.41
CA VAL A 55 2.18 -6.76 -2.86
C VAL A 55 2.14 -6.41 -1.37
N SER A 56 3.11 -6.86 -0.59
CA SER A 56 3.21 -6.50 0.84
C SER A 56 3.34 -4.99 1.04
N GLY A 57 4.21 -4.32 0.27
CA GLY A 57 4.37 -2.87 0.36
C GLY A 57 3.10 -2.11 -0.02
N GLN A 58 2.39 -2.55 -1.07
CA GLN A 58 1.13 -1.94 -1.49
C GLN A 58 0.00 -2.14 -0.47
N ILE A 59 -0.05 -3.31 0.16
CA ILE A 59 -1.00 -3.59 1.24
C ILE A 59 -0.68 -2.75 2.47
N SER A 60 0.59 -2.68 2.90
CA SER A 60 0.97 -1.86 4.06
C SER A 60 0.72 -0.38 3.85
N LEU A 61 0.86 0.12 2.61
CA LEU A 61 0.47 1.49 2.26
C LEU A 61 -1.05 1.68 2.33
N LEU A 62 -1.84 0.68 1.92
CA LEU A 62 -3.29 0.71 2.01
C LEU A 62 -3.77 0.64 3.47
N GLU A 63 -3.15 -0.20 4.29
CA GLU A 63 -3.38 -0.29 5.75
C GLU A 63 -3.04 1.03 6.44
N ALA A 64 -1.90 1.64 6.11
CA ALA A 64 -1.51 2.95 6.64
C ALA A 64 -2.46 4.06 6.18
N ALA A 65 -2.97 4.00 4.95
CA ALA A 65 -3.93 4.97 4.42
C ALA A 65 -5.32 4.82 5.06
N LEU A 66 -5.74 3.60 5.37
CA LEU A 66 -7.03 3.31 6.01
C LEU A 66 -6.97 3.38 7.55
N GLY A 67 -5.77 3.31 8.13
CA GLY A 67 -5.56 3.27 9.58
C GLY A 67 -6.01 1.96 10.23
N VAL A 68 -6.15 0.88 9.45
CA VAL A 68 -6.58 -0.45 9.91
C VAL A 68 -5.69 -1.53 9.30
N ASP A 69 -5.45 -2.59 10.07
CA ASP A 69 -4.85 -3.81 9.53
C ASP A 69 -5.89 -4.53 8.66
N LEU A 70 -5.54 -4.82 7.41
CA LEU A 70 -6.39 -5.50 6.43
C LEU A 70 -6.16 -7.01 6.46
N PHE A 71 -5.02 -7.43 6.99
CA PHE A 71 -4.65 -8.82 7.13
C PHE A 71 -4.09 -9.11 8.51
N GLN A 72 -4.52 -10.23 9.08
CA GLN A 72 -3.98 -10.78 10.32
C GLN A 72 -3.21 -12.07 10.05
N ARG A 73 -2.11 -12.26 10.78
CA ARG A 73 -1.35 -13.52 10.74
C ARG A 73 -1.96 -14.49 11.74
N VAL A 74 -2.68 -15.49 11.23
CA VAL A 74 -3.21 -16.59 12.03
C VAL A 74 -2.30 -17.81 11.82
N GLY A 75 -1.31 -17.94 12.72
CA GLY A 75 -0.30 -18.99 12.66
C GLY A 75 0.62 -18.90 11.43
N ARG A 76 0.46 -19.83 10.47
CA ARG A 76 1.22 -19.85 9.20
C ARG A 76 0.44 -19.27 8.01
N ARG A 77 -0.79 -18.82 8.23
CA ARG A 77 -1.68 -18.31 7.18
C ARG A 77 -1.92 -16.83 7.38
N LEU A 78 -2.17 -16.14 6.28
CA LEU A 78 -2.59 -14.75 6.29
C LEU A 78 -4.09 -14.74 6.03
N GLU A 79 -4.86 -14.23 6.99
CA GLU A 79 -6.31 -14.15 6.89
C GLU A 79 -6.74 -12.69 6.81
N MET A 80 -7.85 -12.44 6.12
CA MET A 80 -8.46 -11.12 6.06
C MET A 80 -8.96 -10.75 7.48
N THR A 81 -8.79 -9.50 7.88
CA THR A 81 -9.45 -8.97 9.08
C THR A 81 -10.95 -8.81 8.83
N GLU A 82 -11.77 -8.98 9.89
CA GLU A 82 -13.24 -8.80 9.82
C GLU A 82 -13.67 -7.33 9.87
#